data_AF-A0A451A947-F1
#
_entry.id   AF-A0A451A947-F1
#
_cell.length_a   1.000
_cell.length_b   1.000
_cell.length_c   1.000
_cell.angle_alpha   90.00
_cell.angle_beta   90.00
_cell.angle_gamma   90.00
#
_symmetry.space_group_name_H-M   'P 1'
#
loop_
_entity.id
_entity.type
_entity.pdbx_description
1 polymer ?
#
loop_
_entity_poly.entity_id
_entity_poly.type
_entity_poly.pdbx_seq_one_letter_code
_entity_poly.pdbx_strand_id
1 'polypeptide(L)' 'MELPEDKLRHDAARLKVLIARHVCYTGSVRGQLILDNREEYLPKFVKVMPTEYRKVLEGLAKR' A
#
# COMPACT_ATOMS: atom_id res chain seq x y z
N MET A 1 -14.04 -1.33 1.59
CA MET A 1 -12.67 -1.36 2.14
C MET A 1 -12.02 -0.02 1.86
N GLU A 2 -11.81 0.77 2.91
CA GLU A 2 -11.28 2.13 2.81
C GLU A 2 -9.75 2.14 2.80
N LEU A 3 -9.17 3.11 2.11
CA LEU A 3 -7.72 3.31 2.13
C LEU A 3 -7.36 4.07 3.41
N PRO A 4 -6.31 3.66 4.15
CA PRO A 4 -5.80 4.49 5.23
C PRO A 4 -5.51 5.91 4.72
N GLU A 5 -5.85 6.94 5.48
CA GLU A 5 -5.56 8.33 5.07
C GLU A 5 -4.07 8.66 5.24
N ASP A 6 -3.47 8.18 6.34
CA ASP A 6 -2.06 8.40 6.65
C ASP A 6 -1.12 7.69 5.66
N LYS A 7 -0.41 8.46 4.84
CA LYS A 7 0.55 7.98 3.82
C LYS A 7 1.93 7.62 4.41
N LEU A 8 2.19 7.99 5.65
CA LEU A 8 3.41 7.66 6.37
C LEU A 8 3.27 6.33 7.11
N ARG A 9 2.05 5.91 7.47
CA ARG A 9 1.77 4.69 8.24
C ARG A 9 0.88 3.70 7.48
N HIS A 10 0.67 2.53 8.08
CA HIS A 10 -0.26 1.50 7.59
C HIS A 10 -0.01 1.02 6.14
N ASP A 11 1.25 1.05 5.68
CA ASP A 11 1.59 0.73 4.29
C ASP A 11 1.15 -0.67 3.86
N ALA A 12 1.35 -1.66 4.74
CA ALA A 12 0.93 -3.03 4.46
C ALA A 12 -0.60 -3.13 4.27
N ALA A 13 -1.38 -2.41 5.08
CA ALA A 13 -2.84 -2.38 4.96
C ALA A 13 -3.27 -1.66 3.68
N ARG A 14 -2.69 -0.49 3.40
CA ARG A 14 -2.91 0.26 2.16
C ARG A 14 -2.62 -0.59 0.92
N LEU A 15 -1.47 -1.27 0.91
CA LEU A 15 -1.08 -2.16 -0.18
C LEU A 15 -2.11 -3.28 -0.40
N LYS A 16 -2.61 -3.89 0.69
CA LYS A 16 -3.68 -4.91 0.60
C LYS A 16 -4.91 -4.37 -0.11
N VAL A 17 -5.38 -3.18 0.27
CA VAL A 17 -6.57 -2.55 -0.31
C VAL A 17 -6.37 -2.28 -1.80
N LEU A 18 -5.20 -1.74 -2.18
CA LEU A 18 -4.90 -1.43 -3.57
C LEU A 18 -4.84 -2.69 -4.44
N ILE A 19 -4.18 -3.76 -3.97
CA ILE A 19 -4.13 -5.03 -4.68
C ILE A 19 -5.53 -5.66 -4.76
N ALA A 20 -6.30 -5.66 -3.68
CA ALA A 20 -7.67 -6.18 -3.67
C ALA A 20 -8.60 -5.44 -4.64
N ARG A 21 -8.51 -4.11 -4.71
CA ARG A 21 -9.23 -3.31 -5.71
C ARG A 21 -8.79 -3.66 -7.12
N HIS A 22 -7.47 -3.76 -7.36
CA HIS A 22 -6.94 -4.16 -8.67
C HIS A 22 -7.46 -5.53 -9.11
N VAL A 23 -7.49 -6.53 -8.22
CA VAL A 23 -8.06 -7.85 -8.50
C VAL A 23 -9.56 -7.73 -8.82
N CYS A 24 -10.32 -7.00 -7.99
CA CYS A 24 -11.75 -6.80 -8.20
C CYS A 24 -12.09 -6.18 -9.57
N TYR A 25 -11.29 -5.22 -10.03
CA TYR A 25 -11.56 -4.51 -11.28
C TYR A 25 -10.98 -5.19 -12.52
N THR A 26 -9.96 -6.04 -12.38
CA THR A 26 -9.22 -6.60 -13.55
C THR A 26 -9.22 -8.12 -13.61
N GLY A 27 -9.62 -8.82 -12.55
CA GLY A 27 -9.50 -10.28 -12.46
C GLY A 27 -8.05 -10.78 -12.39
N SER A 28 -7.11 -9.94 -11.96
CA SER A 28 -5.67 -10.27 -11.94
C SER A 28 -5.36 -11.51 -11.10
N VAL A 29 -5.06 -12.63 -11.77
CA VAL A 29 -4.64 -13.90 -11.14
C VAL A 29 -3.39 -13.69 -10.27
N ARG A 30 -2.44 -12.89 -10.74
CA ARG A 30 -1.23 -12.57 -9.99
C ARG A 30 -1.52 -11.71 -8.76
N GLY A 31 -2.48 -10.79 -8.85
CA GLY A 31 -2.94 -10.03 -7.69
C GLY A 31 -3.59 -10.95 -6.66
N GLN A 32 -4.42 -11.90 -7.09
CA GLN A 32 -5.06 -12.89 -6.22
C GLN A 32 -4.00 -13.75 -5.51
N LEU A 33 -3.01 -14.28 -6.23
CA LEU A 33 -1.92 -15.06 -5.65
C LEU A 33 -1.17 -14.30 -4.52
N ILE A 34 -0.94 -13.00 -4.71
CA ILE A 34 -0.29 -12.15 -3.70
C ILE A 34 -1.19 -11.94 -2.47
N LEU A 35 -2.51 -11.84 -2.66
CA LEU A 35 -3.45 -11.72 -1.55
C LEU A 35 -3.55 -13.01 -0.74
N ASP A 36 -3.53 -14.16 -1.41
CA ASP A 36 -3.62 -15.48 -0.79
C ASP A 36 -2.34 -15.83 0.00
N ASN A 37 -1.16 -15.45 -0.52
CA ASN A 37 0.14 -15.74 0.07
C ASN A 37 0.79 -14.51 0.73
N ARG A 38 -0.04 -13.68 1.38
CA ARG A 38 0.34 -12.33 1.81
C ARG A 38 1.63 -12.27 2.62
N GLU A 39 1.84 -13.18 3.57
CA GLU A 39 3.02 -13.17 4.45
C GLU A 39 4.33 -13.43 3.70
N GLU A 40 4.27 -14.25 2.66
CA GLU A 40 5.42 -14.54 1.80
C GLU A 40 5.76 -13.38 0.86
N TYR A 41 4.73 -12.71 0.32
CA TYR A 41 4.92 -11.65 -0.67
C TYR A 41 5.17 -10.27 -0.06
N LEU A 42 4.62 -9.98 1.13
CA LEU A 42 4.77 -8.69 1.79
C LEU A 42 6.24 -8.21 1.91
N PRO A 43 7.22 -9.02 2.35
CA PRO A 43 8.61 -8.58 2.44
C PRO A 43 9.27 -8.29 1.09
N LYS A 44 8.66 -8.73 -0.03
CA LYS A 44 9.15 -8.47 -1.39
C LYS A 44 8.78 -7.07 -1.91
N PHE A 45 7.92 -6.34 -1.20
CA PHE A 45 7.52 -4.97 -1.58
C PHE A 45 8.43 -3.92 -0.95
N VAL A 46 8.92 -2.99 -1.78
CA VAL A 46 9.70 -1.84 -1.33
C VAL A 46 8.83 -0.59 -1.36
N LYS A 47 8.68 0.07 -0.21
CA LYS A 47 8.09 1.40 -0.13
C LYS A 47 9.08 2.44 -0.64
N VAL A 48 8.87 2.93 -1.84
CA VAL A 48 9.61 4.08 -2.37
C VAL A 48 8.91 5.35 -1.89
N MET A 49 9.62 6.14 -1.08
CA MET A 49 9.14 7.42 -0.57
C MET A 49 10.26 8.46 -0.76
N PRO A 50 10.15 9.38 -1.74
CA PRO A 50 11.15 10.41 -1.95
C PRO A 50 11.33 11.28 -0.71
N THR A 51 12.59 11.65 -0.41
CA THR A 51 12.94 12.40 0.81
C THR A 51 12.19 13.73 0.90
N GLU A 52 12.16 14.51 -0.19
CA GLU A 52 11.46 15.80 -0.19
C GLU A 52 9.95 15.64 -0.05
N TYR A 53 9.37 14.60 -0.67
CA TYR A 53 7.95 14.31 -0.52
C TYR A 53 7.60 13.90 0.92
N ARG A 54 8.47 13.11 1.58
CA ARG A 54 8.31 12.76 2.99
C ARG A 54 8.29 14.00 3.88
N LYS A 55 9.23 14.94 3.69
CA LYS A 55 9.29 16.20 4.48
C LYS A 55 8.00 17.01 4.35
N VAL A 56 7.45 17.12 3.14
CA VAL A 56 6.17 17.82 2.91
C VAL A 56 5.03 17.13 3.67
N LEU A 57 4.92 15.80 3.60
CA LEU A 57 3.89 15.05 4.30
C LEU A 57 4.00 15.20 5.83
N GLU A 58 5.21 15.13 6.38
CA GLU A 58 5.45 15.34 7.81
C GLU A 58 5.11 16.76 8.25
N GLY A 59 5.38 17.77 7.40
CA GLY A 59 5.02 19.15 7.66
C GLY A 59 3.51 19.40 7.67
N LEU A 60 2.76 18.70 6.82
CA LEU A 60 1.28 18.74 6.81
C LEU A 60 0.69 18.04 8.05
N ALA A 61 1.30 16.95 8.51
CA ALA A 61 0.81 16.20 9.68
C ALA A 61 1.05 16.91 11.03
N LYS A 62 1.94 17.91 11.08
CA LYS A 62 2.25 18.71 12.27
C LYS A 62 1.35 19.94 12.45
N ARG A 63 0.44 20.20 11.50
CA ARG A 63 -0.47 21.35 11.54
C ARG A 63 -1.84 20.96 12.06
#